data_AF-A0A1F3X6R1-F1
#
_entry.id   AF-A0A1F3X6R1-F1
#
_cell.length_a   1.000
_cell.length_b   1.000
_cell.length_c   1.000
_cell.angle_alpha   90.00
_cell.angle_beta   90.00
_cell.angle_gamma   90.00
#
_symmetry.space_group_name_H-M   'P 1'
#
loop_
_entity.id
_entity.type
_entity.pdbx_description
1 polymer ?
#
loop_
_entity_poly.entity_id
_entity_poly.type
_entity_poly.pdbx_seq_one_letter_code
_entity_poly.pdbx_strand_id
1 'polypeptide(L)'
;MWLKEAGKRRWVVLTRDKNIRRRPNELQAFRDSGVIVFVLTAGDASAADTAALVSRLYPKLIRKAQATKPPAMFSVTLAGTISQIKL
;
A
#
# COMPACT_ATOMS: atom_id res chain seq x y z
N MET A 1 17.20 3.88 -1.08
CA MET A 1 15.73 3.99 -1.23
C MET A 1 15.11 2.60 -1.08
N TRP A 2 14.21 2.39 -0.12
CA TRP A 2 13.72 1.06 0.26
C TRP A 2 12.72 0.43 -0.73
N LEU A 3 11.97 1.25 -1.48
CA LEU A 3 10.97 0.76 -2.45
C LEU A 3 11.58 -0.09 -3.56
N LYS A 4 12.76 0.30 -4.05
CA LYS A 4 13.50 -0.45 -5.07
C LYS A 4 13.82 -1.86 -4.59
N GLU A 5 14.20 -2.02 -3.32
CA GLU A 5 14.57 -3.33 -2.78
C GLU A 5 13.34 -4.19 -2.49
N ALA A 6 12.23 -3.57 -2.08
CA ALA A 6 10.93 -4.25 -2.03
C ALA A 6 10.51 -4.76 -3.42
N GLY A 7 10.73 -3.96 -4.46
CA GLY A 7 10.49 -4.34 -5.86
C GLY A 7 11.30 -5.54 -6.32
N LYS A 8 12.62 -5.51 -6.10
CA LYS A 8 13.51 -6.65 -6.42
C LYS A 8 13.08 -7.95 -5.76
N ARG A 9 12.52 -7.87 -4.55
CA ARG A 9 12.04 -9.02 -3.78
C ARG A 9 10.57 -9.38 -4.03
N ARG A 10 9.90 -8.65 -4.93
CA ARG A 10 8.47 -8.80 -5.25
C ARG A 10 7.56 -8.71 -4.01
N TRP A 11 7.91 -7.82 -3.09
CA TRP A 11 7.14 -7.63 -1.87
C TRP A 11 5.86 -6.83 -2.13
N VAL A 12 4.79 -7.21 -1.44
CA VAL A 12 3.61 -6.38 -1.23
C VAL A 12 3.87 -5.48 -0.02
N VAL A 13 3.69 -4.18 -0.20
CA VAL A 13 3.98 -3.18 0.83
C VAL A 13 2.68 -2.74 1.50
N LEU A 14 2.67 -2.70 2.83
CA LEU A 14 1.62 -2.11 3.63
C LEU A 14 2.21 -0.97 4.45
N THR A 15 1.66 0.24 4.34
CA THR A 15 2.22 1.43 5.00
C THR A 15 1.14 2.41 5.46
N ARG A 16 1.42 3.19 6.51
CA ARG A 16 0.61 4.35 6.92
C ARG A 16 1.11 5.67 6.33
N ASP A 17 2.23 5.64 5.60
CA ASP A 17 2.80 6.85 5.02
C ASP A 17 1.92 7.36 3.87
N LYS A 18 1.21 8.47 4.13
CA LYS A 18 0.36 9.15 3.14
C LYS A 18 1.17 10.00 2.17
N ASN A 19 2.41 10.35 2.51
CA ASN A 19 3.26 11.24 1.74
C ASN A 19 4.05 10.51 0.63
N ILE A 20 4.06 9.18 0.65
CA ILE A 20 4.62 8.33 -0.40
C ILE A 20 4.07 8.66 -1.81
N ARG A 21 2.91 9.32 -1.89
CA ARG A 21 2.27 9.77 -3.14
C ARG A 21 2.79 11.12 -3.65
N ARG A 22 3.36 11.95 -2.78
CA ARG A 22 3.59 13.38 -3.04
C ARG A 22 5.03 13.71 -3.38
N ARG A 23 5.98 12.84 -3.02
CA ARG A 23 7.40 13.09 -3.27
C ARG A 23 7.74 12.68 -4.71
N PRO A 24 8.13 13.63 -5.60
CA PRO A 24 8.38 13.33 -7.01
C PRO A 24 9.41 12.21 -7.21
N ASN A 25 10.48 12.23 -6.41
CA ASN A 25 11.53 11.21 -6.44
C ASN A 25 11.02 9.82 -6.02
N GLU A 26 10.03 9.76 -5.12
CA GLU A 26 9.39 8.51 -4.68
C GLU A 26 8.39 8.00 -5.71
N LEU A 27 7.72 8.88 -6.44
CA LEU A 27 6.76 8.50 -7.48
C LEU A 27 7.45 7.80 -8.66
N GLN A 28 8.59 8.35 -9.13
CA GLN A 28 9.36 7.72 -10.21
C GLN A 28 9.89 6.35 -9.75
N ALA A 29 10.48 6.28 -8.55
CA ALA A 29 10.97 5.03 -8.03
C ALA A 29 9.85 3.99 -7.77
N PHE A 30 8.64 4.44 -7.42
CA PHE A 30 7.48 3.55 -7.34
C PHE A 30 7.15 2.95 -8.70
N ARG A 31 7.05 3.77 -9.74
CA ARG A 31 6.78 3.32 -11.12
C ARG A 31 7.83 2.31 -11.58
N ASP A 32 9.10 2.55 -11.26
CA ASP A 32 10.21 1.69 -11.67
C ASP A 32 10.34 0.40 -10.83
N SER A 33 9.80 0.38 -9.61
CA SER A 33 9.99 -0.74 -8.67
C SER A 33 9.06 -1.93 -8.91
N GLY A 34 7.95 -1.78 -9.61
CA GLY A 34 7.00 -2.88 -9.84
C GLY A 34 6.36 -3.42 -8.56
N VAL A 35 6.21 -2.60 -7.52
CA VAL A 35 5.58 -2.99 -6.25
C VAL A 35 4.08 -2.77 -6.25
N ILE A 36 3.38 -3.54 -5.41
CA ILE A 36 2.00 -3.26 -5.01
C ILE A 36 2.03 -2.66 -3.60
N VAL A 37 1.44 -1.48 -3.43
CA VAL A 37 1.43 -0.74 -2.16
C VAL A 37 0.00 -0.53 -1.67
N PHE A 38 -0.27 -0.90 -0.43
CA PHE A 38 -1.49 -0.56 0.31
C PHE A 38 -1.15 0.53 1.33
N VAL A 39 -1.75 1.70 1.14
CA VAL A 39 -1.61 2.86 2.02
C VAL A 39 -2.83 2.92 2.94
N LEU A 40 -2.63 2.64 4.22
CA LEU A 40 -3.63 2.78 5.26
C LEU A 40 -3.93 4.26 5.49
N THR A 41 -5.08 4.71 4.99
CA THR A 41 -5.60 6.05 5.24
C THR A 41 -6.43 6.04 6.52
N ALA A 42 -5.76 5.68 7.61
CA ALA A 42 -6.31 5.76 8.95
C ALA A 42 -5.72 7.03 9.58
N GLY A 43 -6.56 8.04 9.85
CA GLY A 43 -6.15 9.29 10.51
C GLY A 43 -5.63 9.04 11.92
N ASP A 44 -6.44 9.36 12.91
CA ASP A 44 -6.10 9.25 14.34
C ASP A 44 -6.24 7.83 14.90
N ALA A 45 -6.25 6.81 14.03
CA ALA A 45 -6.37 5.43 14.43
C ALA A 45 -5.16 4.99 15.26
N SER A 46 -5.44 4.33 16.38
CA SER A 46 -4.41 3.76 17.23
C SER A 46 -3.66 2.64 16.53
N ALA A 47 -2.54 2.23 17.12
CA ALA A 47 -1.82 1.04 16.67
C ALA A 47 -2.70 -0.22 16.76
N ALA A 48 -3.53 -0.32 17.81
CA ALA A 48 -4.46 -1.43 18.01
C ALA A 48 -5.54 -1.47 16.92
N ASP A 49 -6.16 -0.32 16.59
CA ASP A 49 -7.16 -0.22 15.51
C ASP A 49 -6.56 -0.62 14.17
N THR A 50 -5.31 -0.19 13.93
CA THR A 50 -4.59 -0.53 12.70
C THR A 50 -4.31 -2.03 12.63
N ALA A 51 -3.83 -2.64 13.71
CA ALA A 51 -3.55 -4.08 13.76
C ALA A 51 -4.83 -4.91 13.55
N ALA A 52 -5.94 -4.53 14.21
CA ALA A 52 -7.23 -5.18 14.07
C ALA A 52 -7.76 -5.05 12.63
N LEU A 53 -7.67 -3.86 12.04
CA LEU A 53 -8.08 -3.61 10.66
C LEU A 53 -7.27 -4.47 9.68
N VAL A 54 -5.94 -4.48 9.81
CA VAL A 54 -5.06 -5.23 8.92
C VAL A 54 -5.31 -6.72 9.05
N SER A 55 -5.43 -7.25 10.27
CA SER A 55 -5.73 -8.66 10.51
C SER A 55 -7.04 -9.07 9.86
N ARG A 56 -8.09 -8.24 10.00
CA ARG A 56 -9.40 -8.45 9.38
C ARG A 56 -9.35 -8.39 7.85
N LEU A 57 -8.56 -7.48 7.29
CA LEU A 57 -8.50 -7.26 5.84
C LEU A 57 -7.45 -8.10 5.13
N TYR A 58 -6.55 -8.77 5.86
CA TYR A 58 -5.41 -9.48 5.29
C TYR A 58 -5.79 -10.39 4.11
N PRO A 59 -6.83 -11.25 4.20
CA PRO A 59 -7.22 -12.09 3.07
C PRO A 59 -7.66 -11.29 1.84
N LYS A 60 -8.34 -10.15 2.03
CA LYS A 60 -8.76 -9.26 0.94
C LYS A 60 -7.58 -8.54 0.30
N LEU A 61 -6.61 -8.09 1.10
CA LEU A 61 -5.39 -7.44 0.62
C LEU A 61 -4.58 -8.39 -0.26
N ILE A 62 -4.39 -9.64 0.19
CA ILE A 62 -3.66 -10.66 -0.58
C ILE A 62 -4.38 -10.99 -1.89
N ARG A 63 -5.70 -11.25 -1.86
CA ARG A 63 -6.48 -11.51 -3.09
C ARG A 63 -6.38 -10.34 -4.07
N LYS A 64 -6.47 -9.10 -3.57
CA LYS A 64 -6.35 -7.92 -4.40
C LYS A 64 -4.96 -7.79 -5.02
N ALA A 65 -3.90 -8.06 -4.24
CA ALA A 65 -2.52 -8.03 -4.73
C ALA A 65 -2.30 -9.08 -5.84
N GLN A 66 -2.77 -10.31 -5.64
CA GLN A 66 -2.65 -11.40 -6.63
C GLN A 66 -3.38 -11.11 -7.93
N ALA A 67 -4.54 -10.44 -7.86
CA ALA A 67 -5.35 -10.09 -9.02
C ALA A 67 -4.90 -8.80 -9.73
N THR A 68 -3.83 -8.14 -9.28
CA THR A 68 -3.41 -6.84 -9.79
C THR A 68 -2.07 -6.93 -10.50
N LYS A 69 -1.97 -6.31 -11.68
CA LYS A 69 -0.68 -6.14 -12.37
C LYS A 69 0.13 -5.03 -11.70
N PRO A 70 1.36 -5.28 -11.24
CA PRO A 70 2.23 -4.23 -10.71
C PRO A 70 2.77 -3.29 -11.81
N PRO A 71 3.17 -2.05 -11.46
CA PRO A 71 3.05 -1.42 -10.15
C PRO A 71 1.61 -0.93 -9.89
N ALA A 72 1.15 -1.01 -8.63
CA ALA A 72 -0.18 -0.53 -8.26
C ALA A 72 -0.21 0.01 -6.83
N MET A 73 -0.99 1.08 -6.60
CA MET A 73 -1.17 1.65 -5.28
C MET A 73 -2.64 1.70 -4.92
N PHE A 74 -2.95 1.34 -3.68
CA PHE A 74 -4.29 1.33 -3.13
C PHE A 74 -4.34 2.14 -1.84
N SER A 75 -5.44 2.86 -1.62
CA SER A 75 -5.80 3.39 -0.31
C SER A 75 -6.68 2.39 0.43
N VAL A 76 -6.42 2.19 1.71
CA VAL A 76 -7.22 1.35 2.60
C VAL A 76 -7.77 2.21 3.72
N THR A 77 -9.09 2.41 3.76
CA THR A 77 -9.76 3.21 4.81
C THR A 77 -10.02 2.36 6.06
N LEU A 78 -10.34 3.02 7.19
CA LEU A 78 -10.75 2.33 8.43
C LEU A 78 -12.03 1.48 8.26
N ALA A 79 -12.94 1.92 7.38
CA ALA A 79 -14.12 1.14 7.00
C ALA A 79 -13.75 -0.14 6.20
N GLY A 80 -12.50 -0.26 5.76
CA GLY A 80 -11.99 -1.38 4.98
C GLY A 80 -12.24 -1.27 3.47
N THR A 81 -12.57 -0.07 2.99
CA THR A 81 -12.65 0.21 1.56
C THR A 81 -11.23 0.22 0.98
N ILE A 82 -11.03 -0.57 -0.08
CA ILE A 82 -9.79 -0.64 -0.84
C ILE A 82 -10.03 0.01 -2.20
N SER A 83 -9.37 1.15 -2.46
CA SER A 83 -9.54 1.91 -3.70
C SER A 83 -8.20 2.10 -4.40
N GLN A 84 -8.15 1.86 -5.70
CA GLN A 84 -6.93 2.10 -6.47
C GLN A 84 -6.71 3.60 -6.64
N ILE A 85 -5.47 4.03 -6.44
CA ILE A 85 -5.05 5.41 -6.67
C ILE A 85 -4.53 5.50 -8.10
N LYS A 86 -5.04 6.48 -8.85
CA LYS A 86 -4.47 6.86 -10.13
C LYS A 86 -3.17 7.64 -9.86
N LEU A 87 -2.05 7.14 -10.35
CA LEU A 87 -0.71 7.70 -10.19
C LEU A 87 -0.14 8.13 -11.54
#